data_AF-A0A2A2HSC3-F1
#
_entry.id   AF-A0A2A2HSC3-F1
#
_cell.length_a   1.000
_cell.length_b   1.000
_cell.length_c   1.000
_cell.angle_alpha   90.00
_cell.angle_beta   90.00
_cell.angle_gamma   90.00
#
_symmetry.space_group_name_H-M   'P 1'
#
loop_
_entity.id
_entity.type
_entity.pdbx_description
1 polymer ?
#
loop_
_entity_poly.entity_id
_entity_poly.type
_entity_poly.pdbx_seq_one_letter_code
_entity_poly.pdbx_strand_id
1 'polypeptide(L)'
;MPPEEQKMATVLGSMDPSGNDPVTEIEIMRAGNPAIIGSWLPGEEKMKGVMCGIDAVGYQARDRNDPSKEKPTQVLDDLIRLINPTGHLGVIGVYMANDPGATDEHAKKGE
;
A
#
# COMPACT_ATOMS: atom_id res chain seq x y z
N MET A 1 14.08 18.71 -1.64
CA MET A 1 13.80 18.03 -2.93
C MET A 1 12.89 18.94 -3.74
N PRO A 2 13.18 19.22 -5.02
CA PRO A 2 12.33 20.05 -5.87
C PRO A 2 10.91 19.46 -6.03
N PRO A 3 9.87 20.30 -6.25
CA PRO A 3 8.47 19.86 -6.29
C PRO A 3 8.13 18.82 -7.36
N GLU A 4 8.93 18.72 -8.42
CA GLU A 4 8.74 17.77 -9.52
C GLU A 4 9.20 16.35 -9.15
N GLU A 5 10.21 16.22 -8.29
CA GLU A 5 10.68 14.93 -7.78
C GLU A 5 9.71 14.34 -6.75
N GLN A 6 8.99 15.19 -6.00
CA GLN A 6 7.92 14.77 -5.09
C GLN A 6 6.74 14.14 -5.86
N LYS A 7 6.36 14.70 -7.02
CA LYS A 7 5.30 14.14 -7.87
C LYS A 7 5.65 12.76 -8.43
N MET A 8 6.93 12.51 -8.72
CA MET A 8 7.40 11.21 -9.21
C MET A 8 7.50 10.16 -8.10
N ALA A 9 7.83 10.56 -6.87
CA ALA A 9 7.79 9.66 -5.71
C ALA A 9 6.36 9.19 -5.40
N THR A 10 5.34 10.05 -5.59
CA THR A 10 3.92 9.68 -5.44
C THR A 10 3.47 8.60 -6.43
N VAL A 11 4.07 8.54 -7.62
CA VAL A 11 3.74 7.53 -8.65
C VAL A 11 4.33 6.15 -8.30
N LEU A 12 5.29 6.09 -7.37
CA LEU A 12 6.06 4.92 -7.03
C LEU A 12 5.77 4.39 -5.62
N GLY A 13 4.53 4.49 -5.13
CA GLY A 13 4.04 3.74 -3.97
C GLY A 13 4.84 3.86 -2.67
N SER A 14 5.79 4.79 -2.59
CA SER A 14 6.58 5.06 -1.41
C SER A 14 5.75 6.00 -0.54
N MET A 15 5.38 5.51 0.64
CA MET A 15 4.87 6.25 1.80
C MET A 15 4.98 7.77 1.67
N ASP A 16 3.85 8.50 1.64
CA ASP A 16 3.88 9.95 1.80
C ASP A 16 4.43 10.28 3.21
N PRO A 17 5.53 11.04 3.34
CA PRO A 17 6.06 11.47 4.63
C PRO A 17 5.11 12.39 5.43
N SER A 18 3.99 12.83 4.86
CA SER A 18 2.97 13.64 5.54
C SER A 18 2.19 12.92 6.64
N GLY A 19 2.22 11.59 6.69
CA GLY A 19 1.44 10.77 7.64
C GLY A 19 0.02 10.45 7.18
N ASN A 20 -0.36 10.78 5.95
CA ASN A 20 -1.65 10.41 5.38
C ASN A 20 -1.75 8.92 5.01
N ASP A 21 -2.98 8.43 4.87
CA ASP A 21 -3.29 7.06 4.43
C ASP A 21 -3.21 6.95 2.89
N PRO A 22 -2.22 6.24 2.33
CA PRO A 22 -1.94 6.21 0.90
C PRO A 22 -3.00 5.41 0.14
N VAL A 23 -3.71 4.50 0.81
CA VAL A 23 -4.85 3.80 0.20
C VAL A 23 -5.90 4.84 -0.20
N THR A 24 -6.28 5.71 0.74
CA THR A 24 -7.23 6.80 0.50
C THR A 24 -6.73 7.75 -0.59
N GLU A 25 -5.44 8.10 -0.58
CA GLU A 25 -4.87 9.00 -1.59
C GLU A 25 -4.89 8.40 -3.00
N ILE A 26 -4.54 7.11 -3.13
CA ILE A 26 -4.60 6.40 -4.40
C ILE A 26 -6.04 6.32 -4.90
N GLU A 27 -7.00 6.02 -4.02
CA GLU A 27 -8.42 6.02 -4.37
C GLU A 27 -8.90 7.39 -4.87
N ILE A 28 -8.54 8.47 -4.18
CA ILE A 28 -8.88 9.85 -4.58
C ILE A 28 -8.24 10.18 -5.94
N MET A 29 -6.95 9.89 -6.10
CA MET A 29 -6.22 10.14 -7.34
C MET A 29 -6.85 9.38 -8.51
N ARG A 30 -7.25 8.13 -8.30
CA ARG A 30 -7.88 7.28 -9.33
C ARG A 30 -9.29 7.73 -9.65
N ALA A 31 -10.05 8.14 -8.63
CA ALA A 31 -11.38 8.73 -8.81
C ALA A 31 -11.36 10.07 -9.55
N GLY A 32 -10.22 10.77 -9.56
CA GLY A 32 -10.01 12.01 -10.31
C GLY A 32 -9.35 11.84 -11.68
N ASN A 33 -8.93 10.62 -12.07
CA ASN A 33 -8.21 10.38 -13.33
C ASN A 33 -9.18 10.20 -14.52
N PRO A 34 -9.23 11.13 -15.49
CA PRO A 34 -10.16 11.04 -16.63
C PRO A 34 -9.96 9.81 -17.51
N ALA A 35 -8.75 9.24 -17.58
CA ALA A 35 -8.49 8.01 -18.32
C ALA A 35 -9.16 6.79 -17.67
N ILE A 36 -9.37 6.83 -16.35
CA ILE A 36 -10.07 5.79 -15.61
C ILE A 36 -11.59 6.06 -15.66
N ILE A 37 -12.01 7.30 -15.38
CA ILE A 37 -13.42 7.71 -15.33
C ILE A 37 -14.09 7.66 -16.70
N GLY A 38 -13.37 8.06 -17.76
CA GLY A 38 -13.89 8.08 -19.13
C GLY A 38 -14.15 6.68 -19.71
N SER A 39 -13.74 5.63 -19.01
CA SER A 39 -14.02 4.23 -19.36
C SER A 39 -15.30 3.68 -18.72
N TRP A 40 -16.08 4.51 -17.99
CA TRP A 40 -17.28 4.09 -17.29
C TRP A 40 -18.48 4.16 -18.23
N LEU A 41 -19.27 3.09 -18.31
CA LEU A 41 -20.58 3.17 -18.94
C LEU A 41 -21.55 3.91 -18.01
N PRO A 42 -22.59 4.57 -18.55
CA PRO A 42 -23.61 5.19 -17.71
C PRO A 42 -24.25 4.17 -16.76
N GLY A 43 -24.16 4.42 -15.46
CA GLY A 43 -24.67 3.53 -14.41
C GLY A 43 -23.68 2.49 -13.89
N GLU A 44 -22.44 2.43 -14.42
CA GLU A 44 -21.36 1.64 -13.83
C GLU A 44 -20.63 2.44 -12.75
N GLU A 45 -20.51 1.85 -11.55
CA GLU A 45 -19.58 2.32 -10.54
C GLU A 45 -18.34 1.42 -10.57
N LYS A 46 -17.24 1.89 -11.17
CA LYS A 46 -15.97 1.15 -11.10
C LYS A 46 -15.34 1.32 -9.73
N MET A 47 -14.79 0.22 -9.23
CA MET A 47 -14.06 0.21 -7.96
C MET A 47 -12.82 1.10 -8.01
N LYS A 48 -12.57 1.84 -6.93
CA LYS A 48 -11.53 2.88 -6.83
C LYS A 48 -10.13 2.29 -6.62
N GLY A 49 -10.04 1.04 -6.17
CA GLY A 49 -8.80 0.31 -5.93
C GLY A 49 -8.07 -0.11 -7.21
N VAL A 50 -6.99 -0.86 -7.04
CA VAL A 50 -6.13 -1.37 -8.11
C VAL A 50 -6.41 -2.84 -8.40
N MET A 51 -6.06 -3.32 -9.59
CA MET A 51 -6.16 -4.76 -9.91
C MET A 51 -4.91 -5.55 -9.55
N CYS A 52 -3.76 -4.88 -9.38
CA CYS A 52 -2.50 -5.52 -9.04
C CYS A 52 -1.76 -4.68 -7.99
N GLY A 53 -1.24 -5.34 -6.97
CA GLY A 53 -0.33 -4.74 -5.98
C GLY A 53 0.84 -5.65 -5.69
N ILE A 54 1.97 -5.06 -5.29
CA ILE A 54 3.19 -5.79 -4.96
C ILE A 54 3.68 -5.34 -3.59
N ASP A 55 3.84 -6.27 -2.65
CA ASP A 55 4.62 -6.03 -1.44
C ASP A 55 6.10 -6.20 -1.77
N ALA A 56 6.81 -5.07 -1.78
CA ALA A 56 8.24 -4.99 -2.05
C ALA A 56 9.07 -4.60 -0.81
N VAL A 57 8.48 -4.69 0.39
CA VAL A 57 9.12 -4.28 1.65
C VAL A 57 9.35 -5.48 2.54
N GLY A 58 8.30 -6.24 2.85
CA GLY A 58 8.38 -7.35 3.80
C GLY A 58 8.54 -6.91 5.25
N TYR A 59 9.20 -7.74 6.06
CA TYR A 59 9.13 -7.67 7.53
C TYR A 59 9.62 -6.34 8.15
N GLN A 60 10.47 -5.58 7.44
CA GLN A 60 11.01 -4.30 7.92
C GLN A 60 10.06 -3.11 7.69
N ALA A 61 8.81 -3.37 7.29
CA ALA A 61 7.80 -2.35 7.17
C ALA A 61 7.61 -1.59 8.51
N ARG A 62 7.37 -0.28 8.40
CA ARG A 62 7.23 0.62 9.55
C ARG A 62 5.77 0.95 9.81
N ASP A 63 5.42 1.11 11.08
CA ASP A 63 4.09 1.58 11.45
C ASP A 63 3.85 2.99 10.87
N ARG A 64 2.68 3.18 10.26
CA ARG A 64 2.29 4.44 9.62
C ARG A 64 2.10 5.58 10.62
N ASN A 65 1.56 5.28 11.79
CA ASN A 65 1.28 6.26 12.85
C ASN A 65 2.53 6.53 13.70
N ASP A 66 3.45 5.57 13.76
CA ASP A 66 4.71 5.69 14.49
C ASP A 66 5.88 5.04 13.71
N PRO A 67 6.51 5.78 12.77
CA PRO A 67 7.57 5.24 11.90
C PRO A 67 8.81 4.73 12.65
N SER A 68 8.95 5.08 13.94
CA SER A 68 10.01 4.54 14.78
C SER A 68 9.84 3.05 15.07
N LYS A 69 8.60 2.54 14.97
CA LYS A 69 8.25 1.14 15.21
C LYS A 69 8.12 0.35 13.92
N GLU A 70 8.51 -0.91 13.99
CA GLU A 70 8.24 -1.88 12.93
C GLU A 70 6.83 -2.43 13.07
N LYS A 71 6.16 -2.57 11.93
CA LYS A 71 4.90 -3.26 11.78
C LYS A 71 5.01 -4.09 10.50
N PRO A 72 5.47 -5.35 10.58
CA PRO A 72 5.73 -6.21 9.42
C PRO A 72 4.56 -6.35 8.46
N THR A 73 3.32 -6.25 8.95
CA THR A 73 2.10 -6.36 8.14
C THR A 73 1.67 -5.05 7.50
N GLN A 74 2.31 -3.91 7.78
CA GLN A 74 1.77 -2.59 7.40
C GLN A 74 1.49 -2.49 5.90
N VAL A 75 2.44 -2.88 5.05
CA VAL A 75 2.28 -2.81 3.59
C VAL A 75 1.23 -3.82 3.10
N LEU A 76 1.23 -5.01 3.68
CA LEU A 76 0.25 -6.06 3.35
C LEU A 76 -1.18 -5.63 3.68
N ASP A 77 -1.41 -5.05 4.86
CA ASP A 77 -2.70 -4.52 5.31
C ASP A 77 -3.24 -3.47 4.32
N ASP A 78 -2.37 -2.58 3.85
CA ASP A 78 -2.74 -1.51 2.93
C ASP A 78 -3.04 -2.05 1.52
N LEU A 79 -2.26 -3.02 1.04
CA LEU A 79 -2.51 -3.68 -0.23
C LEU A 79 -3.82 -4.46 -0.22
N ILE A 80 -4.17 -5.13 0.89
CA ILE A 80 -5.46 -5.83 1.05
C ILE A 80 -6.63 -4.84 0.96
N ARG A 81 -6.50 -3.66 1.56
CA ARG A 81 -7.52 -2.60 1.47
C ARG A 81 -7.64 -2.02 0.06
N LEU A 82 -6.52 -1.90 -0.66
CA LEU A 82 -6.45 -1.20 -1.94
C LEU A 82 -6.76 -2.10 -3.16
N ILE A 83 -6.49 -3.39 -3.09
CA ILE A 83 -6.67 -4.30 -4.23
C ILE A 83 -8.15 -4.67 -4.35
N ASN A 84 -8.71 -4.46 -5.54
CA ASN A 84 -10.08 -4.82 -5.85
C ASN A 84 -10.30 -6.34 -5.77
N PRO A 85 -11.53 -6.81 -5.51
CA PRO A 85 -11.93 -8.19 -5.70
C PRO A 85 -11.45 -8.74 -7.05
N THR A 86 -10.96 -9.98 -7.06
CA THR A 86 -10.34 -10.64 -8.23
C THR A 86 -9.02 -10.04 -8.71
N GLY A 87 -8.49 -9.05 -7.98
CA GLY A 87 -7.14 -8.54 -8.19
C GLY A 87 -6.06 -9.49 -7.71
N HIS A 88 -4.81 -9.15 -8.04
CA HIS A 88 -3.62 -9.96 -7.78
C HIS A 88 -2.71 -9.24 -6.79
N LEU A 89 -2.25 -9.98 -5.79
CA LEU A 89 -1.24 -9.54 -4.84
C LEU A 89 0.03 -10.35 -5.07
N GLY A 90 1.10 -9.68 -5.46
CA GLY A 90 2.45 -10.24 -5.50
C GLY A 90 3.19 -9.91 -4.21
N VAL A 91 3.95 -10.85 -3.67
CA VAL A 91 4.80 -10.60 -2.50
C VAL A 91 6.22 -10.98 -2.86
N ILE A 92 7.10 -9.99 -2.91
CA ILE A 92 8.54 -10.18 -3.11
C ILE A 92 9.34 -9.75 -1.86
N GLY A 93 8.73 -8.97 -0.97
CA GLY A 93 9.26 -8.64 0.34
C GLY A 93 9.54 -9.91 1.15
N VAL A 94 10.63 -9.89 1.91
CA VAL A 94 11.05 -11.05 2.72
C VAL A 94 10.21 -11.08 4.00
N TYR A 95 9.65 -12.26 4.30
CA TYR A 95 9.02 -12.54 5.58
C TYR A 95 9.77 -13.68 6.25
N MET A 96 10.14 -13.49 7.52
CA MET A 96 10.80 -14.51 8.32
C MET A 96 9.76 -15.20 9.19
N ALA A 97 9.73 -16.54 9.13
CA ALA A 97 8.84 -17.37 9.95
C ALA A 97 9.19 -17.31 11.45
N ASN A 98 10.44 -16.96 11.78
CA ASN A 98 10.82 -16.62 13.13
C ASN A 98 11.65 -15.34 13.07
N ASP A 99 11.11 -14.22 13.56
CA ASP A 99 11.89 -13.00 13.78
C ASP A 99 12.27 -12.92 15.27
N PRO A 100 13.52 -13.24 15.65
CA PRO A 100 13.97 -13.17 17.04
C PRO A 100 13.93 -11.75 17.64
N GLY A 101 13.85 -10.72 16.79
CA GLY A 101 13.74 -9.32 17.16
C GLY A 101 12.30 -8.79 17.26
N ALA A 102 11.30 -9.61 16.94
CA ALA A 102 9.90 -9.18 16.93
C ALA A 102 9.38 -8.85 18.35
N THR A 103 8.59 -7.79 18.43
CA THR A 103 8.04 -7.20 19.66
C THR A 103 6.92 -8.02 20.30
N ASP A 104 6.33 -8.98 19.58
CA ASP A 104 5.16 -9.80 19.97
C ASP A 104 5.41 -11.28 19.62
N GLU A 105 4.86 -12.19 20.42
CA GLU A 105 4.90 -13.65 20.24
C GLU A 105 4.24 -14.14 18.94
N HIS A 106 3.25 -13.42 18.39
CA HIS A 106 2.68 -13.74 17.07
C HIS A 106 3.61 -13.33 15.94
N ALA A 107 4.14 -12.11 16.01
CA ALA A 107 5.13 -11.62 15.06
C ALA A 107 6.42 -12.46 15.08
N LYS A 108 6.81 -12.98 16.25
CA LYS A 108 7.91 -13.96 16.39
C LYS A 108 7.68 -15.26 15.63
N LYS A 109 6.44 -15.62 15.27
CA LYS A 109 6.10 -16.83 14.49
C LYS A 109 5.77 -16.52 13.03
N GLY A 110 5.93 -15.26 12.61
CA GLY A 110 5.54 -14.82 11.28
C GLY A 110 4.01 -14.88 11.03
N GLU A 111 3.22 -14.80 12.10
CA GLU A 111 1.75 -14.72 12.09
C GLU A 111 1.25 -13.27 12.09
#